data_AF-A0ABD5JMC8-F1
#
_entry.id   AF-A0ABD5JMC8-F1
#
_cell.length_a   1.000
_cell.length_b   1.000
_cell.length_c   1.000
_cell.angle_alpha   90.00
_cell.angle_beta   90.00
_cell.angle_gamma   90.00
#
_symmetry.space_group_name_H-M   'P 1'
#
loop_
_entity.id
_entity.type
_entity.pdbx_description
1 polymer ?
#
loop_
_entity_poly.entity_id
_entity_poly.type
_entity_poly.pdbx_seq_one_letter_code
_entity_poly.pdbx_strand_id
1 'polypeptide(L)'
;MFAGDLSTPAVLAGIRVGRSWIAESAAVDLSLTAVAASHNAGIGERLATHGEPVMVRAHIRGVPSGTVSFHTDRGKVHRESLPDSGVGTAEWHTTSEDSAFVRIEVRHPHGHMAALTNPIVLT
;
A
#
# COMPACT_ATOMS: atom_id res chain seq x y z
N MET A 1 -5.39 1.90 10.14
CA MET A 1 -5.30 3.33 10.48
C MET A 1 -4.29 3.50 11.60
N PHE A 2 -3.20 4.22 11.41
CA PHE A 2 -2.31 4.65 12.50
C PHE A 2 -2.63 6.10 12.86
N ALA A 3 -3.69 6.28 13.66
CA ALA A 3 -3.95 7.54 14.34
C ALA A 3 -3.30 7.43 15.73
N GLY A 4 -2.61 8.49 16.19
CA GLY A 4 -1.96 8.50 17.51
C GLY A 4 -2.93 8.40 18.69
N ASP A 5 -4.24 8.48 18.43
CA ASP A 5 -5.34 8.28 19.36
C ASP A 5 -6.61 7.89 18.56
N LEU A 6 -7.55 7.16 19.15
CA LEU A 6 -8.79 6.71 18.49
C LEU A 6 -9.92 7.75 18.59
N SER A 7 -9.56 9.04 18.56
CA SER A 7 -10.50 10.16 18.63
C SER A 7 -10.95 10.60 17.24
N THR A 8 -12.19 11.10 17.11
CA THR A 8 -12.70 11.65 15.85
C THR A 8 -11.77 12.72 15.23
N PRO A 9 -11.18 13.66 16.00
CA PRO A 9 -10.22 14.61 15.44
C PRO A 9 -8.97 13.95 14.88
N ALA A 10 -8.42 12.94 15.56
CA ALA A 10 -7.22 12.23 15.10
C ALA A 10 -7.50 11.43 13.82
N VAL A 11 -8.68 10.81 13.73
CA VAL A 11 -9.17 10.13 12.51
C VAL A 11 -9.24 11.10 11.33
N LEU A 12 -9.90 12.24 11.52
CA LEU A 12 -10.07 13.25 10.46
C LEU A 12 -8.74 13.88 10.05
N ALA A 13 -7.83 14.10 11.00
CA ALA A 13 -6.49 14.59 10.72
C ALA A 13 -5.73 13.61 9.80
N GLY A 14 -5.77 12.30 10.10
CA GLY A 14 -5.15 11.25 9.28
C GLY A 14 -5.70 11.21 7.85
N ILE A 15 -7.01 11.28 7.70
CA ILE A 15 -7.67 11.34 6.37
C ILE A 15 -7.23 12.59 5.60
N ARG A 16 -7.19 13.76 6.27
CA ARG A 16 -6.84 15.04 5.63
C ARG A 16 -5.42 15.06 5.08
N VAL A 17 -4.49 14.37 5.74
CA VAL A 17 -3.11 14.24 5.28
C VAL A 17 -2.88 13.01 4.39
N GLY A 18 -3.94 12.30 4.01
CA GLY A 18 -3.87 11.15 3.10
C GLY A 18 -3.35 9.85 3.74
N ARG A 19 -3.19 9.78 5.06
CA ARG A 19 -2.76 8.58 5.80
C ARG A 19 -3.92 7.60 6.00
N SER A 20 -4.54 7.20 4.91
CA SER A 20 -5.72 6.35 4.89
C SER A 20 -5.68 5.29 3.79
N TRP A 21 -6.40 4.22 4.02
CA TRP A 21 -6.71 3.19 3.05
C TRP A 21 -8.11 2.66 3.38
N ILE A 22 -8.75 2.01 2.41
CA ILE A 22 -10.11 1.47 2.56
C ILE A 22 -10.08 -0.04 2.37
N ALA A 23 -10.99 -0.71 3.05
CA ALA A 23 -11.29 -2.12 2.87
C ALA A 23 -12.80 -2.35 2.86
N GLU A 24 -13.21 -3.46 2.26
CA GLU A 24 -14.60 -3.90 2.26
C GLU A 24 -15.12 -4.28 3.66
N SER A 25 -14.22 -4.69 4.56
CA SER A 25 -14.57 -5.13 5.91
C SER A 25 -13.40 -4.99 6.88
N ALA A 26 -13.70 -5.06 8.18
CA ALA A 26 -12.69 -5.05 9.25
C ALA A 26 -11.86 -6.35 9.33
N ALA A 27 -12.23 -7.40 8.59
CA ALA A 27 -11.47 -8.65 8.52
C ALA A 27 -10.26 -8.56 7.57
N VAL A 28 -10.22 -7.55 6.71
CA VAL A 28 -9.11 -7.29 5.80
C VAL A 28 -8.13 -6.35 6.48
N ASP A 29 -6.86 -6.75 6.52
CA ASP A 29 -5.77 -5.91 7.01
C ASP A 29 -4.70 -5.73 5.93
N LEU A 30 -4.16 -4.52 5.86
CA LEU A 30 -3.17 -4.15 4.86
C LEU A 30 -2.17 -3.14 5.43
N SER A 31 -0.89 -3.46 5.25
CA SER A 31 0.21 -2.53 5.44
C SER A 31 1.03 -2.39 4.15
N LEU A 32 1.58 -1.21 3.94
CA LEU A 32 2.43 -0.87 2.81
C LEU A 32 3.59 -0.03 3.32
N THR A 33 4.81 -0.42 2.94
CA THR A 33 6.04 0.31 3.23
C THR A 33 6.87 0.41 1.96
N ALA A 34 7.44 1.59 1.72
CA ALA A 34 8.51 1.78 0.74
C ALA A 34 9.81 2.11 1.49
N VAL A 35 10.93 1.53 1.07
CA VAL A 35 12.24 1.71 1.70
C VAL A 35 13.27 2.05 0.63
N ALA A 36 14.09 3.07 0.88
CA ALA A 36 15.22 3.47 0.06
C ALA A 36 16.41 3.75 0.99
N ALA A 37 17.45 2.92 0.92
CA ALA A 37 18.56 2.92 1.89
C ALA A 37 18.08 2.99 3.35
N SER A 38 18.33 4.08 4.07
CA SER A 38 17.92 4.31 5.47
C SER A 38 16.56 5.01 5.62
N HIS A 39 15.94 5.44 4.52
CA HIS A 39 14.65 6.13 4.52
C HIS A 39 13.51 5.15 4.29
N ASN A 40 12.38 5.40 4.95
CA ASN A 40 11.16 4.64 4.74
C ASN A 40 9.92 5.54 4.82
N ALA A 41 8.85 5.11 4.17
CA ALA A 41 7.56 5.77 4.18
C ALA A 41 6.43 4.73 4.17
N GLY A 42 5.31 5.09 4.78
CA GLY A 42 4.06 4.33 4.76
C GLY A 42 2.96 5.00 3.92
N ILE A 43 1.76 4.43 3.99
CA ILE A 43 0.57 4.88 3.26
C ILE A 43 0.30 6.37 3.49
N GLY A 44 0.21 7.14 2.40
CA GLY A 44 -0.06 8.58 2.44
C GLY A 44 1.16 9.45 2.71
N GLU A 45 2.34 8.86 2.89
CA GLU A 45 3.58 9.57 3.16
C GLU A 45 4.41 9.79 1.89
N ARG A 46 5.52 10.51 2.04
CA ARG A 46 6.49 10.76 0.97
C ARG A 46 7.82 10.13 1.37
N LEU A 47 8.46 9.44 0.42
CA LEU A 47 9.79 8.86 0.58
C LEU A 47 10.80 9.68 -0.22
N ALA A 48 11.77 10.28 0.48
CA ALA A 48 12.97 10.82 -0.15
C ALA A 48 13.90 9.67 -0.55
N THR A 49 13.96 9.35 -1.83
CA THR A 49 14.73 8.20 -2.36
C THR A 49 16.19 8.55 -2.53
N HIS A 50 16.51 9.82 -2.79
CA HIS A 50 17.85 10.28 -3.11
C HIS A 50 18.51 9.52 -4.28
N GLY A 51 17.70 9.03 -5.22
CA GLY A 51 18.16 8.22 -6.36
C GLY A 51 18.45 6.76 -6.03
N GLU A 52 18.25 6.34 -4.77
CA GLU A 52 18.43 4.94 -4.37
C GLU A 52 17.28 4.06 -4.89
N PRO A 53 17.55 2.77 -5.18
CA PRO A 53 16.51 1.80 -5.45
C PRO A 53 15.50 1.71 -4.30
N VAL A 54 14.23 1.63 -4.66
CA VAL A 54 13.10 1.57 -3.71
C VAL A 54 12.57 0.14 -3.67
N MET A 55 12.55 -0.45 -2.48
CA MET A 55 11.81 -1.68 -2.20
C MET A 55 10.43 -1.34 -1.65
N VAL A 56 9.38 -1.76 -2.34
CA VAL A 56 8.00 -1.61 -1.91
C VAL A 56 7.48 -2.96 -1.44
N ARG A 57 6.96 -3.01 -0.22
CA ARG A 57 6.43 -4.21 0.41
C ARG A 57 5.01 -4.00 0.90
N ALA A 58 4.11 -4.88 0.48
CA ALA A 58 2.74 -4.93 0.96
C ALA A 58 2.53 -6.23 1.73
N HIS A 59 1.99 -6.15 2.95
CA HIS A 59 1.56 -7.33 3.70
C HIS A 59 0.04 -7.28 3.90
N ILE A 60 -0.63 -8.35 3.49
CA ILE A 60 -2.08 -8.46 3.38
C ILE A 60 -2.56 -9.64 4.23
N ARG A 61 -3.72 -9.46 4.88
CA ARG A 61 -4.48 -10.53 5.54
C ARG A 61 -5.96 -10.43 5.20
N GLY A 62 -6.65 -11.57 5.22
CA GLY A 62 -8.11 -11.64 5.11
C GLY A 62 -8.64 -11.64 3.69
N VAL A 63 -7.80 -11.90 2.67
CA VAL A 63 -8.24 -12.01 1.27
C VAL A 63 -7.79 -13.33 0.64
N PRO A 64 -8.47 -14.46 0.96
CA PRO A 64 -8.19 -15.78 0.39
C PRO A 64 -8.08 -15.77 -1.13
N SER A 65 -6.98 -16.30 -1.66
CA SER A 65 -6.71 -16.39 -3.10
C SER A 65 -6.79 -15.05 -3.86
N GLY A 66 -6.69 -13.92 -3.14
CA GLY A 66 -6.76 -12.59 -3.72
C GLY A 66 -5.58 -12.28 -4.63
N THR A 67 -5.70 -11.20 -5.39
CA THR A 67 -4.60 -10.63 -6.18
C THR A 67 -4.21 -9.28 -5.61
N VAL A 68 -2.93 -9.11 -5.30
CA VAL A 68 -2.32 -7.83 -4.93
C VAL A 68 -1.73 -7.20 -6.19
N SER A 69 -2.06 -5.95 -6.48
CA SER A 69 -1.52 -5.19 -7.62
C SER A 69 -0.87 -3.90 -7.16
N PHE A 70 0.31 -3.59 -7.70
CA PHE A 70 1.03 -2.35 -7.46
C PHE A 70 0.76 -1.39 -8.62
N HIS A 71 0.40 -0.16 -8.27
CA HIS A 71 0.02 0.86 -9.23
C HIS A 71 0.85 2.13 -9.05
N THR A 72 1.28 2.70 -10.18
CA THR A 72 2.05 3.94 -10.27
C THR A 72 1.36 4.92 -11.21
N ASP A 73 2.01 6.04 -11.53
CA ASP A 73 1.59 6.97 -12.57
C ASP A 73 1.53 6.34 -13.97
N ARG A 74 2.18 5.18 -14.17
CA ARG A 74 2.18 4.40 -15.41
C ARG A 74 1.12 3.28 -15.43
N GLY A 75 0.25 3.23 -14.42
CA GLY A 75 -0.78 2.20 -14.29
C GLY A 75 -0.30 1.01 -13.45
N LYS A 76 -0.77 -0.20 -13.78
CA LYS A 76 -0.43 -1.43 -13.04
C LYS A 76 0.91 -1.97 -13.51
N VAL A 77 1.87 -2.10 -12.61
CA VAL A 77 3.26 -2.46 -12.94
C VAL A 77 3.70 -3.81 -12.38
N HIS A 78 3.07 -4.26 -11.29
CA HIS A 78 3.38 -5.54 -10.66
C HIS A 78 2.12 -6.17 -10.08
N ARG A 79 2.09 -7.51 -10.03
CA ARG A 79 0.98 -8.26 -9.42
C ARG A 79 1.47 -9.57 -8.83
N GLU A 80 0.85 -9.97 -7.72
CA GLU A 80 1.08 -11.25 -7.05
C GLU A 80 -0.24 -11.84 -6.58
N SER A 81 -0.30 -13.17 -6.50
CA SER A 81 -1.44 -13.90 -5.95
C SER A 81 -1.19 -14.22 -4.48
N LEU A 82 -2.19 -14.04 -3.65
CA LEU A 82 -2.19 -14.52 -2.27
C LEU A 82 -2.50 -16.02 -2.22
N PRO A 83 -1.97 -16.73 -1.22
CA PRO A 83 -2.38 -18.11 -0.96
C PRO A 83 -3.87 -18.18 -0.56
N ASP A 84 -4.40 -19.40 -0.55
CA ASP A 84 -5.74 -19.72 -0.07
C ASP A 84 -6.00 -19.29 1.39
N SER A 85 -4.97 -19.25 2.22
CA SER A 85 -5.03 -18.72 3.59
C SER A 85 -5.36 -17.22 3.64
N GLY A 86 -5.19 -16.49 2.53
CA GLY A 86 -5.45 -15.06 2.42
C GLY A 86 -4.45 -14.18 3.18
N VAL A 87 -3.30 -14.74 3.57
CA VAL A 87 -2.20 -14.05 4.24
C VAL A 87 -0.96 -14.13 3.38
N GLY A 88 -0.37 -12.98 3.04
CA GLY A 88 0.82 -12.96 2.21
C GLY A 88 1.53 -11.62 2.19
N THR A 89 2.77 -11.66 1.70
CA THR A 89 3.59 -10.48 1.45
C THR A 89 3.89 -10.43 -0.04
N ALA A 90 3.68 -9.28 -0.65
CA ALA A 90 4.09 -8.99 -2.02
C ALA A 90 5.19 -7.93 -2.00
N GLU A 91 6.20 -8.10 -2.85
CA GLU A 91 7.38 -7.23 -2.90
C GLU A 91 7.72 -6.85 -4.33
N TRP A 92 8.09 -5.58 -4.52
CA TRP A 92 8.42 -5.03 -5.81
C TRP A 92 9.50 -3.96 -5.69
N HIS A 93 10.39 -3.89 -6.67
CA HIS A 93 11.47 -2.89 -6.73
C HIS A 93 11.20 -1.85 -7.83
N THR A 94 11.52 -0.59 -7.55
CA THR A 94 11.41 0.54 -8.48
C THR A 94 12.44 1.63 -8.17
N THR A 95 12.37 2.74 -8.89
CA THR A 95 13.12 3.99 -8.64
C THR A 95 12.14 5.18 -8.65
N SER A 96 12.57 6.35 -8.16
CA SER A 96 11.78 7.58 -8.31
C SER A 96 11.73 8.10 -9.76
N GLU A 97 12.68 7.70 -10.62
CA GLU A 97 12.64 7.98 -12.06
C GLU A 97 11.57 7.13 -12.77
N ASP A 98 11.32 5.92 -12.27
CA ASP A 98 10.36 5.00 -12.84
C ASP A 98 8.94 5.12 -12.29
N SER A 99 8.79 5.72 -11.12
CA SER A 99 7.51 5.78 -10.42
C SER A 99 7.42 7.03 -9.56
N ALA A 100 6.45 7.90 -9.86
CA ALA A 100 6.20 9.09 -9.04
C ALA A 100 5.49 8.73 -7.72
N PHE A 101 4.77 7.61 -7.70
CA PHE A 101 4.11 7.08 -6.51
C PHE A 101 3.89 5.57 -6.62
N VAL A 102 3.58 4.94 -5.50
CA VAL A 102 3.08 3.57 -5.46
C VAL A 102 1.83 3.46 -4.57
N ARG A 103 0.81 2.75 -5.05
CA ARG A 103 -0.36 2.34 -4.24
C ARG A 103 -0.69 0.88 -4.49
N ILE A 104 -1.38 0.27 -3.53
CA ILE A 104 -1.80 -1.13 -3.61
C ILE A 104 -3.30 -1.21 -3.81
N GLU A 105 -3.71 -2.08 -4.73
CA GLU A 105 -5.08 -2.54 -4.89
C GLU A 105 -5.12 -4.06 -4.67
N VAL A 106 -6.05 -4.52 -3.84
CA VAL A 106 -6.29 -5.94 -3.59
C VAL A 106 -7.68 -6.32 -4.07
N ARG A 107 -7.78 -7.40 -4.85
CA ARG A 107 -9.06 -7.92 -5.37
C ARG A 107 -9.24 -9.39 -5.05
N HIS A 108 -10.48 -9.78 -4.80
CA HIS A 108 -10.90 -11.18 -4.75
C HIS A 108 -10.82 -11.84 -6.14
N PRO A 109 -10.80 -13.18 -6.25
CA PRO A 109 -10.77 -13.90 -7.53
C PRO A 109 -11.85 -13.47 -8.53
N HIS A 110 -13.04 -13.14 -8.04
CA HIS A 110 -14.18 -12.69 -8.85
C HIS A 110 -14.11 -11.20 -9.24
N GLY A 111 -13.02 -10.53 -8.90
CA GLY A 111 -12.76 -9.15 -9.28
C GLY A 111 -13.30 -8.10 -8.32
N HIS A 112 -14.02 -8.43 -7.24
CA HIS A 112 -14.43 -7.43 -6.24
C HIS A 112 -13.20 -6.84 -5.51
N MET A 113 -13.18 -5.53 -5.29
CA MET A 113 -12.10 -4.86 -4.55
C MET A 113 -12.22 -5.15 -3.06
N ALA A 114 -11.18 -5.74 -2.49
CA ALA A 114 -11.08 -6.02 -1.06
C ALA A 114 -10.41 -4.86 -0.30
N ALA A 115 -9.39 -4.23 -0.88
CA ALA A 115 -8.70 -3.08 -0.29
C ALA A 115 -8.03 -2.16 -1.33
N LEU A 116 -7.86 -0.88 -0.98
CA LEU A 116 -7.15 0.11 -1.78
C LEU A 116 -6.43 1.11 -0.87
N THR A 117 -5.16 1.39 -1.14
CA THR A 117 -4.38 2.39 -0.38
C THR A 117 -4.37 3.75 -1.04
N ASN A 118 -4.24 4.79 -0.22
CA ASN A 118 -3.63 6.03 -0.70
C ASN A 118 -2.16 5.77 -1.09
N PRO A 119 -1.60 6.60 -1.97
CA PRO A 119 -0.24 6.39 -2.46
C PRO A 119 0.83 6.73 -1.42
N ILE A 120 1.99 6.09 -1.59
CA ILE A 120 3.28 6.61 -1.11
C ILE A 120 3.89 7.37 -2.28
N VAL A 121 4.23 8.65 -2.09
CA VAL A 121 4.90 9.46 -3.12
C VAL A 121 6.41 9.22 -3.05
N LEU A 122 7.05 9.03 -4.20
CA LEU A 122 8.51 8.86 -4.29
C LEU A 122 9.11 10.16 -4.80
N THR A 123 10.11 10.69 -4.09
CA THR A 123 10.74 12.00 -4.37
C THR A 123 12.25 11.92 -4.38
#